data_AF-Q8WRV6-F1
#
_entry.id   AF-Q8WRV6-F1
#
_cell.length_a   1.000
_cell.length_b   1.000
_cell.length_c   1.000
_cell.angle_alpha   90.00
_cell.angle_beta   90.00
_cell.angle_gamma   90.00
#
_symmetry.space_group_name_H-M   'P 1'
#
loop_
_entity.id
_entity.type
_entity.pdbx_description
1 polymer ?
#
loop_
_entity_poly.entity_id
_entity_poly.type
_entity_poly.pdbx_seq_one_letter_code
_entity_poly.pdbx_strand_id
1 'polypeptide(L)'
;DIGDIVRGKDLYLGNPQESTQRIILENNLKDIFAKIHSDVMSTSGSNGRALQKRYKDTDNYYELREDWWALNRDQVWKAITCNAGGGNRYFRQT
;
A
#
# COMPACT_ATOMS: atom_id res chain seq x y z
N ASP A 1 -7.71 4.25 -6.60
CA ASP A 1 -7.31 3.09 -7.42
C ASP A 1 -5.97 2.49 -6.99
N ILE A 2 -4.80 2.92 -7.52
CA ILE A 2 -3.51 2.29 -7.16
C ILE A 2 -3.28 2.29 -5.65
N GLY A 3 -3.56 3.41 -4.98
CA GLY A 3 -3.46 3.49 -3.53
C GLY A 3 -4.45 2.58 -2.80
N ASP A 4 -5.64 2.33 -3.35
CA ASP A 4 -6.62 1.43 -2.73
C ASP A 4 -6.23 -0.03 -2.89
N ILE A 5 -5.63 -0.40 -4.03
CA ILE A 5 -5.05 -1.73 -4.25
C ILE A 5 -3.92 -1.99 -3.25
N VAL A 6 -2.94 -1.09 -3.16
CA VAL A 6 -1.81 -1.23 -2.21
C VAL A 6 -2.31 -1.34 -0.76
N ARG A 7 -3.39 -0.64 -0.42
CA ARG A 7 -3.98 -0.63 0.93
C ARG A 7 -4.96 -1.76 1.19
N GLY A 8 -5.27 -2.60 0.20
CA GLY A 8 -6.30 -3.66 0.32
C GLY A 8 -7.73 -3.12 0.46
N LYS A 9 -7.99 -1.90 -0.01
CA LYS A 9 -9.29 -1.20 0.02
C LYS A 9 -9.99 -1.13 -1.33
N ASP A 10 -9.37 -1.68 -2.37
CA ASP A 10 -9.97 -1.71 -3.70
C ASP A 10 -11.28 -2.52 -3.68
N LEU A 11 -12.35 -1.97 -4.29
CA LEU A 11 -13.68 -2.58 -4.31
C LEU A 11 -14.02 -3.19 -5.67
N TYR A 12 -13.11 -3.14 -6.64
CA TYR A 12 -13.37 -3.61 -7.99
C TYR A 12 -13.48 -5.14 -8.05
N LEU A 13 -14.69 -5.66 -8.28
CA LEU A 13 -14.95 -7.10 -8.32
C LEU A 13 -14.63 -7.74 -9.69
N GLY A 14 -14.61 -6.94 -10.77
CA GLY A 14 -14.26 -7.36 -12.12
C GLY A 14 -15.14 -8.46 -12.72
N ASN A 15 -14.79 -8.90 -13.93
CA ASN A 15 -15.27 -10.15 -14.50
C ASN A 15 -14.50 -11.36 -13.91
N PRO A 16 -14.92 -12.62 -14.14
CA PRO A 16 -14.26 -13.79 -13.53
C PRO A 16 -12.74 -13.90 -13.83
N GLN A 17 -12.30 -13.46 -15.00
CA GLN A 17 -10.89 -13.49 -15.40
C GLN A 17 -10.08 -12.42 -14.64
N GLU A 18 -10.61 -11.20 -14.54
CA GLU A 18 -10.01 -10.10 -13.76
C GLU A 18 -9.97 -10.43 -12.27
N SER A 19 -11.02 -11.06 -11.74
CA SER A 19 -11.09 -11.52 -10.35
C SER A 19 -9.95 -12.50 -10.02
N THR A 20 -9.62 -13.40 -10.94
CA THR A 20 -8.52 -14.36 -10.76
C THR A 20 -7.17 -13.64 -10.71
N GLN A 21 -6.92 -12.70 -11.62
CA GLN A 21 -5.68 -11.91 -11.62
C GLN A 21 -5.55 -11.05 -10.35
N ARG A 22 -6.67 -10.54 -9.85
CA ARG A 22 -6.72 -9.75 -8.62
C ARG A 22 -6.38 -10.58 -7.38
N ILE A 23 -6.86 -11.82 -7.30
CA ILE A 23 -6.48 -12.74 -6.21
C ILE A 23 -4.97 -12.99 -6.23
N ILE A 24 -4.38 -13.20 -7.42
CA ILE A 24 -2.93 -13.37 -7.56
C ILE A 24 -2.19 -12.11 -7.10
N LEU A 25 -2.65 -10.92 -7.52
CA LEU A 25 -2.09 -9.64 -7.10
C LEU A 25 -2.15 -9.44 -5.58
N GLU A 26 -3.30 -9.68 -4.96
CA GLU A 26 -3.48 -9.55 -3.51
C GLU A 26 -2.60 -10.53 -2.73
N ASN A 27 -2.47 -11.77 -3.21
CA ASN A 27 -1.56 -12.75 -2.59
C ASN A 27 -0.10 -12.29 -2.68
N ASN A 28 0.35 -11.79 -3.83
CA ASN A 28 1.70 -11.24 -3.99
C ASN A 28 1.92 -10.04 -3.05
N LEU A 29 0.94 -9.15 -2.90
CA LEU A 29 1.01 -8.04 -1.96
C LEU A 29 1.10 -8.55 -0.52
N LYS A 30 0.31 -9.56 -0.14
CA LYS A 30 0.40 -10.18 1.20
C LYS A 30 1.78 -10.76 1.46
N ASP A 31 2.36 -11.47 0.51
CA ASP A 31 3.71 -12.04 0.65
C ASP A 31 4.79 -10.96 0.81
N ILE A 32 4.68 -9.85 0.06
CA ILE A 32 5.59 -8.71 0.19
C ILE A 32 5.45 -8.07 1.57
N PHE A 33 4.22 -7.76 2.00
CA PHE A 33 3.98 -7.11 3.28
C PHE A 33 4.27 -8.03 4.48
N ALA A 34 4.18 -9.35 4.34
CA ALA A 34 4.64 -10.30 5.35
C ALA A 34 6.14 -10.19 5.59
N LYS A 35 6.93 -10.09 4.52
CA LYS A 35 8.39 -9.89 4.62
C LYS A 35 8.72 -8.54 5.26
N ILE A 36 8.07 -7.47 4.81
CA ILE A 36 8.25 -6.12 5.39
C ILE A 36 7.86 -6.12 6.87
N HIS A 37 6.75 -6.78 7.24
CA HIS A 37 6.31 -6.91 8.63
C HIS A 37 7.37 -7.60 9.49
N SER A 38 7.88 -8.76 9.04
CA SER A 38 8.98 -9.46 9.72
C SER A 38 10.19 -8.55 9.91
N ASP A 39 10.60 -7.81 8.87
CA ASP A 39 11.75 -6.92 8.93
C ASP A 39 11.54 -5.77 9.93
N VAL A 40 10.39 -5.08 9.90
CA VAL A 40 10.13 -3.97 10.84
C VAL A 40 9.97 -4.47 12.28
N MET A 41 9.48 -5.69 12.48
CA MET A 41 9.29 -6.30 13.80
C MET A 41 10.60 -6.78 14.44
N SER A 42 11.70 -6.84 13.66
CA SER A 42 13.05 -7.04 14.19
C SER A 42 13.58 -5.83 14.98
N THR A 43 12.92 -4.67 14.88
CA THR A 43 13.27 -3.44 15.62
C THR A 43 13.14 -3.67 17.13
N SER A 44 14.15 -3.26 17.90
CA SER A 44 14.19 -3.43 19.35
C SER A 44 13.88 -2.13 20.13
N GLY A 45 13.85 -2.22 21.46
CA GLY A 45 13.67 -1.07 22.35
C GLY A 45 12.22 -0.55 22.44
N SER A 46 12.05 0.75 22.73
CA SER A 46 10.73 1.41 22.78
C SER A 46 10.00 1.37 21.44
N ASN A 47 10.75 1.50 20.33
CA ASN A 47 10.20 1.49 18.98
C ASN A 47 9.64 0.11 18.62
N GLY A 48 10.35 -0.98 18.96
CA GLY A 48 9.86 -2.35 18.76
C GLY A 48 8.51 -2.60 19.46
N ARG A 49 8.36 -2.15 20.72
CA ARG A 49 7.08 -2.26 21.45
C ARG A 49 5.96 -1.44 20.83
N ALA A 50 6.26 -0.25 20.30
CA ALA A 50 5.28 0.57 19.62
C ALA A 50 4.81 -0.07 18.29
N LEU A 51 5.75 -0.63 17.52
CA LEU A 51 5.47 -1.34 16.27
C LEU A 51 4.64 -2.60 16.51
N GLN A 52 4.99 -3.42 17.50
CA GLN A 52 4.20 -4.59 17.92
C GLN A 52 2.76 -4.22 18.32
N LYS A 53 2.57 -3.07 18.97
CA LYS A 53 1.23 -2.59 19.34
C LYS A 53 0.44 -2.10 18.13
N ARG A 54 1.10 -1.56 17.11
CA ARG A 54 0.46 -0.97 15.93
C ARG A 54 0.16 -2.02 14.85
N TYR A 55 1.13 -2.86 14.50
CA TYR A 55 1.04 -3.82 13.42
C TYR A 55 0.63 -5.20 13.94
N LYS A 56 -0.61 -5.26 14.45
CA LYS A 56 -1.21 -6.50 14.99
C LYS A 56 -1.83 -7.38 13.92
N ASP A 57 -2.28 -6.80 12.82
CA ASP A 57 -2.79 -7.55 11.68
C ASP A 57 -1.63 -8.26 10.97
N THR A 58 -1.64 -9.59 11.06
CA THR A 58 -0.67 -10.48 10.41
C THR A 58 -1.26 -11.20 9.19
N ASP A 59 -2.53 -10.96 8.87
CA ASP A 59 -3.22 -11.64 7.77
C ASP A 59 -3.24 -10.77 6.51
N ASN A 60 -3.52 -9.47 6.68
CA ASN A 60 -3.61 -8.52 5.57
C ASN A 60 -2.64 -7.35 5.71
N TYR A 61 -2.11 -7.11 6.91
CA TYR A 61 -1.17 -6.04 7.22
C TYR A 61 -1.72 -4.63 6.96
N TYR A 62 -3.01 -4.39 7.22
CA TYR A 62 -3.68 -3.15 6.83
C TYR A 62 -3.00 -1.88 7.39
N GLU A 63 -2.64 -1.84 8.69
CA GLU A 63 -1.99 -0.68 9.28
C GLU A 63 -0.62 -0.42 8.66
N LEU A 64 0.15 -1.49 8.39
CA LEU A 64 1.46 -1.39 7.75
C LEU A 64 1.34 -0.91 6.28
N ARG A 65 0.33 -1.40 5.54
CA ARG A 65 0.03 -0.97 4.17
C ARG A 65 -0.36 0.51 4.10
N GLU A 66 -1.19 0.98 5.04
CA GLU A 66 -1.60 2.39 5.14
C GLU A 66 -0.39 3.30 5.41
N ASP A 67 0.45 2.93 6.39
CA ASP A 67 1.63 3.73 6.73
C ASP A 67 2.66 3.72 5.60
N TRP A 68 2.86 2.57 4.94
CA TRP A 68 3.72 2.48 3.77
C TRP A 68 3.21 3.38 2.64
N TRP A 69 1.90 3.38 2.37
CA TRP A 69 1.33 4.25 1.35
C TRP A 69 1.47 5.73 1.73
N ALA A 70 1.19 6.10 2.98
CA ALA A 70 1.32 7.46 3.46
C ALA A 70 2.75 8.01 3.32
N LEU A 71 3.76 7.15 3.55
CA LEU A 71 5.18 7.54 3.43
C LEU A 71 5.66 7.64 1.97
N ASN A 72 5.11 6.83 1.07
CA ASN A 72 5.63 6.69 -0.30
C ASN A 72 4.75 7.37 -1.38
N ARG A 73 3.54 7.81 -1.04
CA ARG A 73 2.56 8.37 -2.00
C ARG A 73 3.11 9.50 -2.86
N ASP A 74 4.00 10.34 -2.33
CA ASP A 74 4.57 11.48 -3.07
C ASP A 74 5.56 11.01 -4.12
N GLN A 75 6.34 9.97 -3.81
CA GLN A 75 7.26 9.35 -4.77
C GLN A 75 6.48 8.60 -5.85
N VAL A 76 5.41 7.88 -5.47
CA VAL A 76 4.50 7.23 -6.42
C VAL A 76 3.85 8.27 -7.33
N TRP A 77 3.36 9.38 -6.78
CA TRP A 77 2.79 10.47 -7.57
C TRP A 77 3.80 11.04 -8.56
N LYS A 78 5.03 11.33 -8.11
CA LYS A 78 6.12 11.80 -8.97
C LYS A 78 6.39 10.85 -10.13
N ALA A 79 6.37 9.54 -9.89
CA ALA A 79 6.53 8.53 -10.93
C ALA A 79 5.35 8.53 -11.92
N ILE A 80 4.12 8.61 -11.43
CA ILE A 80 2.91 8.68 -12.27
C ILE A 80 2.94 9.93 -13.17
N THR A 81 3.36 11.07 -12.63
CA THR A 81 3.38 12.35 -13.35
C THR A 81 4.67 12.58 -14.13
N CYS A 82 5.56 11.60 -14.27
CA CYS A 82 6.88 11.81 -14.87
C CYS A 82 6.82 12.36 -16.32
N ASN A 83 5.76 12.03 -17.05
CA ASN A 83 5.50 12.49 -18.41
C ASN A 83 4.32 13.47 -18.51
N ALA A 84 3.86 14.02 -17.38
CA ALA A 84 2.80 15.03 -17.40
C ALA A 84 3.33 16.32 -18.03
N GLY A 85 2.71 16.77 -19.13
CA GLY A 85 3.08 18.02 -19.79
C GLY A 85 2.89 19.24 -18.89
N GLY A 86 3.57 20.36 -19.21
CA GLY A 86 3.57 21.57 -18.38
C GLY A 86 2.19 22.19 -18.10
N GLY A 87 1.19 21.90 -18.95
CA GLY A 87 -0.21 22.31 -18.78
C GLY A 87 -1.09 21.34 -17.98
N ASN A 88 -0.62 20.13 -17.68
CA ASN A 88 -1.39 19.08 -17.01
C ASN A 88 -1.30 19.19 -15.49
N ARG A 89 -1.50 20.40 -14.96
CA ARG A 89 -1.42 20.67 -13.52
C ARG A 89 -2.77 20.36 -12.88
N TYR A 90 -2.74 19.56 -11.83
CA TYR A 90 -3.93 19.32 -11.02
C TYR A 90 -4.37 20.62 -10.35
N PHE A 91 -5.64 20.99 -10.51
CA PHE A 91 -6.27 22.12 -9.85
C PHE A 91 -7.53 21.65 -9.14
N ARG A 92 -7.73 22.14 -7.92
CA ARG A 92 -8.93 21.91 -7.13
C ARG A 92 -9.34 23.24 -6.51
N GLN A 93 -10.55 23.70 -6.80
CA GLN A 93 -11.12 24.84 -6.09
C GLN A 93 -11.31 24.45 -4.62
N THR A 94 -10.73 25.26 -3.73
CA THR A 94 -10.88 25.16 -2.27
C THR A 94 -11.98 26.06 -1.80
#